data_AF-A0A4Y7SP29-F1
#
_entry.id   AF-A0A4Y7SP29-F1
#
_cell.length_a   1.000
_cell.length_b   1.000
_cell.length_c   1.000
_cell.angle_alpha   90.00
_cell.angle_beta   90.00
_cell.angle_gamma   90.00
#
_symmetry.space_group_name_H-M   'P 1'
#
loop_
_entity.id
_entity.type
_entity.pdbx_description
1 polymer ?
#
loop_
_entity_poly.entity_id
_entity_poly.type
_entity_poly.pdbx_seq_one_letter_code
_entity_poly.pdbx_strand_id
1 'polypeptide(L)'
;MWTPNLSNDYSGQNADSEVQLLQFASDALERFKSRSDCFSRVGSQVRSQCARLDHHQGERIAGAISMTLCEIRTAQHYSIPMECASFDVDSVEGRPTESQPSGPCVDALSRSAQLWSSYSGYLREIPLLNVTLEKMDFIRFLQGHRKLDTERQLRWSAQQQGLENLVRDLDTLTSSLRVAIHTDLSDGVRSVTDEMTQRYNSNAVSQLSDIRLHQAELLRK
;
A
#
# COMPACT_ATOMS: atom_id res chain seq x y z
N MET A 1 -25.79 -21.60 -31.32
CA MET A 1 -25.08 -20.33 -31.62
C MET A 1 -25.48 -19.32 -30.56
N TRP A 2 -24.75 -19.28 -29.45
CA TRP A 2 -24.91 -18.30 -28.36
C TRP A 2 -23.51 -18.06 -27.80
N THR A 3 -22.94 -16.89 -28.09
CA THR A 3 -21.70 -16.38 -27.48
C THR A 3 -22.09 -15.49 -26.31
N PRO A 4 -21.57 -15.70 -25.08
CA PRO A 4 -21.72 -14.70 -24.03
C PRO A 4 -20.75 -13.55 -24.27
N ASN A 5 -21.30 -12.34 -24.29
CA ASN A 5 -20.58 -11.07 -24.34
C ASN A 5 -19.64 -10.93 -23.14
N LEU A 6 -18.35 -10.69 -23.42
CA LEU A 6 -17.35 -10.21 -22.47
C LEU A 6 -17.49 -8.70 -22.27
N SER A 7 -18.48 -8.30 -21.48
CA SER A 7 -18.56 -6.97 -20.90
C SER A 7 -19.17 -7.10 -19.51
N ASN A 8 -18.34 -7.29 -18.49
CA ASN A 8 -18.77 -7.05 -17.13
C ASN A 8 -17.62 -6.49 -16.30
N ASP A 9 -17.64 -5.17 -16.22
CA ASP A 9 -17.32 -4.34 -15.07
C ASP A 9 -16.99 -5.13 -13.79
N TYR A 10 -15.69 -5.28 -13.51
CA TYR A 10 -15.15 -5.89 -12.30
C TYR A 10 -14.62 -4.77 -11.39
N SER A 11 -15.49 -3.85 -10.98
CA SER A 11 -15.09 -2.68 -10.18
C SER A 11 -15.79 -2.65 -8.81
N GLY A 12 -14.99 -2.77 -7.75
CA GLY A 12 -15.31 -2.23 -6.42
C GLY A 12 -15.72 -3.25 -5.36
N GLN A 13 -16.81 -4.00 -5.56
CA GLN A 13 -17.46 -4.73 -4.46
C GLN A 13 -16.73 -6.00 -3.97
N ASN A 14 -15.88 -6.59 -4.82
CA ASN A 14 -15.13 -7.81 -4.48
C ASN A 14 -13.82 -7.53 -3.71
N ALA A 15 -13.30 -6.30 -3.80
CA ALA A 15 -12.04 -5.94 -3.14
C ALA A 15 -12.24 -5.77 -1.62
N ASP A 16 -13.39 -5.24 -1.20
CA ASP A 16 -13.71 -5.03 0.21
C ASP A 16 -13.99 -6.35 0.95
N SER A 17 -14.66 -7.30 0.29
CA SER A 17 -14.88 -8.65 0.83
C SER A 17 -13.58 -9.44 0.94
N GLU A 18 -12.69 -9.31 -0.04
CA GLU A 18 -11.36 -9.91 0.00
C GLU A 18 -10.54 -9.31 1.15
N VAL A 19 -10.49 -7.97 1.29
CA VAL A 19 -9.77 -7.30 2.39
C VAL A 19 -10.28 -7.73 3.77
N GLN A 20 -11.58 -7.89 3.95
CA GLN A 20 -12.16 -8.37 5.22
C GLN A 20 -11.75 -9.82 5.51
N LEU A 21 -11.72 -10.68 4.50
CA LEU A 21 -11.30 -12.08 4.63
C LEU A 21 -9.79 -12.17 4.98
N LEU A 22 -8.98 -11.29 4.39
CA LEU A 22 -7.56 -11.13 4.71
C LEU A 22 -7.34 -10.65 6.16
N GLN A 23 -8.15 -9.72 6.64
CA GLN A 23 -8.10 -9.24 8.02
C GLN A 23 -8.49 -10.34 9.01
N PHE A 24 -9.58 -11.06 8.75
CA PHE A 24 -10.01 -12.19 9.57
C PHE A 24 -8.93 -13.27 9.68
N ALA A 25 -8.29 -13.62 8.55
CA ALA A 25 -7.16 -14.55 8.55
C ALA A 25 -6.00 -14.03 9.39
N SER A 26 -5.64 -12.74 9.26
CA SER A 26 -4.58 -12.12 10.07
C SER A 26 -4.88 -12.18 11.57
N ASP A 27 -6.13 -11.93 11.98
CA ASP A 27 -6.53 -11.98 13.39
C ASP A 27 -6.50 -13.41 13.93
N ALA A 28 -6.93 -14.38 13.12
CA ALA A 28 -6.82 -15.80 13.47
C ALA A 28 -5.35 -16.24 13.65
N LEU A 29 -4.42 -15.68 12.87
CA LEU A 29 -2.98 -15.92 13.01
C LEU A 29 -2.43 -15.33 14.32
N GLU A 30 -2.78 -14.10 14.65
CA GLU A 30 -2.32 -13.48 15.89
C GLU A 30 -2.86 -14.23 17.12
N ARG A 31 -4.09 -14.77 17.04
CA ARG A 31 -4.63 -15.68 18.06
C ARG A 31 -3.90 -17.02 18.12
N PHE A 32 -3.44 -17.55 16.99
CA PHE A 32 -2.64 -18.77 16.97
C PHE A 32 -1.24 -18.53 17.57
N LYS A 33 -0.59 -17.41 17.22
CA LYS A 33 0.70 -16.99 17.79
C LYS A 33 0.63 -16.67 19.27
N SER A 34 -0.51 -16.16 19.74
CA SER A 34 -0.72 -15.83 21.16
C SER A 34 -1.03 -17.05 22.04
N ARG A 35 -1.19 -18.25 21.44
CA ARG A 35 -1.17 -19.51 22.21
C ARG A 35 0.21 -19.71 22.84
N SER A 36 0.26 -20.51 23.92
CA SER A 36 1.46 -20.75 24.72
C SER A 36 2.70 -21.06 23.88
N ASP A 37 3.88 -20.71 24.41
CA ASP A 37 5.18 -20.77 23.73
C ASP A 37 5.46 -22.12 23.03
N CYS A 38 4.90 -23.22 23.52
CA CYS A 38 4.96 -24.53 22.88
C CYS A 38 4.31 -24.55 21.48
N PHE A 39 3.04 -24.15 21.36
CA PHE A 39 2.31 -24.19 20.08
C PHE A 39 2.92 -23.25 19.06
N SER A 40 3.40 -22.08 19.49
CA SER A 40 4.08 -21.10 18.63
C SER A 40 5.38 -21.67 18.03
N ARG A 41 6.16 -22.41 18.83
CA ARG A 41 7.39 -23.07 18.36
C ARG A 41 7.11 -24.23 17.40
N VAL A 42 6.15 -25.10 17.72
CA VAL A 42 5.74 -26.18 16.78
C VAL A 42 5.20 -25.58 15.48
N GLY A 43 4.36 -24.54 15.57
CA GLY A 43 3.85 -23.83 14.40
C GLY A 43 4.96 -23.25 13.53
N SER A 44 6.01 -22.70 14.15
CA SER A 44 7.19 -22.19 13.43
C SER A 44 8.00 -23.31 12.77
N GLN A 45 8.11 -24.47 13.41
CA GLN A 45 8.77 -25.64 12.84
C GLN A 45 7.99 -26.19 11.63
N VAL A 46 6.69 -26.40 11.79
CA VAL A 46 5.76 -26.80 10.71
C VAL A 46 5.89 -25.82 9.54
N ARG A 47 5.92 -24.50 9.84
CA ARG A 47 6.14 -23.46 8.83
C ARG A 47 7.46 -23.60 8.07
N SER A 48 8.55 -23.90 8.77
CA SER A 48 9.87 -24.06 8.13
C SER A 48 9.96 -25.30 7.22
N GLN A 49 9.01 -26.22 7.35
CA GLN A 49 8.96 -27.50 6.63
C GLN A 49 7.77 -27.57 5.65
N CYS A 50 7.06 -26.47 5.39
CA CYS A 50 5.87 -26.40 4.52
C CYS A 50 6.02 -27.15 3.20
N ALA A 51 7.13 -26.92 2.47
CA ALA A 51 7.40 -27.59 1.19
C ALA A 51 7.56 -29.11 1.29
N ARG A 52 7.87 -29.64 2.48
CA ARG A 52 8.07 -31.06 2.76
C ARG A 52 6.81 -31.73 3.30
N LEU A 53 5.95 -30.99 4.01
CA LEU A 53 4.78 -31.56 4.67
C LEU A 53 3.73 -32.12 3.70
N ASP A 54 3.62 -31.57 2.48
CA ASP A 54 2.70 -32.09 1.46
C ASP A 54 3.12 -33.47 0.91
N HIS A 55 4.41 -33.80 0.97
CA HIS A 55 4.96 -35.01 0.37
C HIS A 55 5.58 -35.99 1.38
N HIS A 56 5.87 -35.56 2.61
CA HIS A 56 6.53 -36.36 3.64
C HIS A 56 5.61 -36.63 4.83
N GLN A 57 5.03 -37.84 4.85
CA GLN A 57 4.17 -38.32 5.93
C GLN A 57 4.86 -38.28 7.31
N GLY A 58 6.17 -38.50 7.37
CA GLY A 58 6.95 -38.47 8.61
C GLY A 58 6.91 -37.10 9.31
N GLU A 59 7.12 -36.02 8.57
CA GLU A 59 7.09 -34.64 9.11
C GLU A 59 5.68 -34.26 9.61
N ARG A 60 4.65 -34.72 8.91
CA ARG A 60 3.25 -34.53 9.35
C ARG A 60 2.96 -35.24 10.66
N ILE A 61 3.43 -36.49 10.79
CA ILE A 61 3.27 -37.27 12.02
C ILE A 61 4.06 -36.62 13.15
N ALA A 62 5.31 -36.20 12.91
CA ALA A 62 6.15 -35.54 13.91
C ALA A 62 5.52 -34.23 14.41
N GLY A 63 5.00 -33.40 13.51
CA GLY A 63 4.27 -32.19 13.87
C GLY A 63 3.00 -32.49 14.68
N ALA A 64 2.26 -33.55 14.33
CA ALA A 64 1.03 -33.92 15.03
C ALA A 64 1.31 -34.39 16.45
N ILE A 65 2.37 -35.19 16.63
CA ILE A 65 2.87 -35.58 17.93
C ILE A 65 3.25 -34.33 18.73
N SER A 66 4.08 -33.45 18.17
CA SER A 66 4.56 -32.24 18.86
C SER A 66 3.41 -31.33 19.32
N MET A 67 2.39 -31.11 18.48
CA MET A 67 1.18 -30.35 18.85
C MET A 67 0.40 -31.04 19.98
N THR A 68 0.30 -32.37 19.95
CA THR A 68 -0.35 -33.15 21.00
C THR A 68 0.40 -33.04 22.32
N LEU A 69 1.74 -33.05 22.29
CA LEU A 69 2.57 -32.87 23.50
C LEU A 69 2.39 -31.46 24.10
N CYS A 70 2.24 -30.44 23.26
CA CYS A 70 1.90 -29.10 23.74
C CYS A 70 0.55 -29.08 24.46
N GLU A 71 -0.45 -29.81 23.96
CA GLU A 71 -1.77 -29.93 24.60
C GLU A 71 -1.71 -30.68 25.93
N ILE A 72 -0.96 -31.79 25.98
CA ILE A 72 -0.72 -32.57 27.21
C ILE A 72 -0.19 -31.67 28.34
N ARG A 73 0.77 -30.80 28.01
CA ARG A 73 1.35 -29.86 28.99
C ARG A 73 0.36 -28.86 29.52
N THR A 74 -0.53 -28.36 28.66
CA THR A 74 -1.57 -27.43 29.11
C THR A 74 -2.58 -28.11 30.02
N ALA A 75 -2.78 -29.43 29.88
CA ALA A 75 -3.76 -30.18 30.66
C ALA A 75 -3.34 -30.50 32.11
N GLN A 76 -2.08 -30.27 32.50
CA GLN A 76 -1.46 -30.47 33.84
C GLN A 76 -1.58 -31.86 34.50
N HIS A 77 -2.55 -32.69 34.10
CA HIS A 77 -2.88 -33.98 34.70
C HIS A 77 -2.34 -35.19 33.92
N TYR A 78 -1.70 -34.97 32.77
CA TYR A 78 -1.11 -36.02 31.94
C TYR A 78 0.41 -35.84 31.85
N SER A 79 1.14 -36.92 32.13
CA SER A 79 2.57 -36.99 31.85
C SER A 79 2.83 -37.34 30.39
N ILE A 80 3.86 -36.75 29.80
CA ILE A 80 4.31 -37.10 28.45
C ILE A 80 4.85 -38.55 28.46
N PRO A 81 4.41 -39.42 27.54
CA PRO A 81 4.99 -40.76 27.40
C PRO A 81 6.49 -40.68 27.07
N MET A 82 7.30 -41.54 27.68
CA MET A 82 8.77 -41.51 27.45
C MET A 82 9.13 -41.83 26.00
N GLU A 83 8.29 -42.61 25.32
CA GLU A 83 8.41 -42.94 23.90
C GLU A 83 8.28 -41.70 23.00
N CYS A 84 7.71 -40.60 23.51
CA CYS A 84 7.50 -39.34 22.79
C CYS A 84 8.52 -38.25 23.13
N ALA A 85 9.50 -38.53 24.01
CA ALA A 85 10.43 -37.51 24.52
C ALA A 85 11.24 -36.80 23.42
N SER A 86 11.48 -37.46 22.29
CA SER A 86 12.24 -36.90 21.17
C SER A 86 11.44 -35.92 20.28
N PHE A 87 10.11 -35.94 20.40
CA PHE A 87 9.19 -35.00 19.74
C PHE A 87 8.84 -33.80 20.63
N ASP A 88 9.44 -33.76 21.82
CA ASP A 88 9.24 -32.68 22.76
C ASP A 88 10.09 -31.46 22.36
N VAL A 89 9.41 -30.32 22.18
CA VAL A 89 9.97 -29.04 21.74
C VAL A 89 10.78 -28.32 22.82
N ASP A 90 10.60 -28.68 24.09
CA ASP A 90 11.38 -28.12 25.22
C ASP A 90 12.54 -29.04 25.65
N SER A 91 12.65 -30.23 25.06
CA SER A 91 13.81 -31.09 25.27
C SER A 91 15.06 -30.50 24.60
N VAL A 92 16.20 -30.57 25.30
CA VAL A 92 17.49 -29.97 24.92
C VAL A 92 18.03 -30.51 23.57
N GLU A 93 17.51 -31.64 23.09
CA GLU A 93 17.86 -32.28 21.81
C GLU A 93 16.96 -31.83 20.63
N GLY A 94 16.31 -30.67 20.77
CA GLY A 94 15.25 -30.12 19.93
C GLY A 94 15.52 -30.08 18.41
N ARG A 95 15.31 -31.21 17.76
CA ARG A 95 14.65 -31.33 16.45
C ARG A 95 14.40 -32.81 16.18
N PRO A 96 13.15 -33.26 15.96
CA PRO A 96 12.93 -34.57 15.38
C PRO A 96 13.60 -34.60 14.00
N THR A 97 14.71 -35.32 13.89
CA THR A 97 15.33 -35.63 12.61
C THR A 97 14.42 -36.59 11.85
N GLU A 98 14.42 -36.47 10.52
CA GLU A 98 13.57 -37.23 9.57
C GLU A 98 13.64 -38.77 9.75
N SER A 99 14.63 -39.28 10.48
CA SER A 99 14.87 -40.68 10.78
C SER A 99 14.31 -41.20 12.11
N GLN A 100 13.66 -40.37 12.94
CA GLN A 100 13.17 -40.84 14.24
C GLN A 100 11.92 -41.72 14.11
N PRO A 101 11.89 -42.90 14.75
CA PRO A 101 10.74 -43.78 14.70
C PRO A 101 9.58 -43.17 15.49
N SER A 102 8.56 -42.68 14.79
CA SER A 102 7.33 -42.14 15.40
C SER A 102 6.38 -43.22 15.91
N GLY A 103 6.50 -44.45 15.41
CA GLY A 103 5.61 -45.58 15.73
C GLY A 103 5.41 -45.84 17.22
N PRO A 104 6.49 -45.96 18.04
CA PRO A 104 6.37 -46.18 19.48
C PRO A 104 5.62 -45.05 20.22
N CYS A 105 5.86 -43.79 19.85
CA CYS A 105 5.13 -42.67 20.43
C CYS A 105 3.65 -42.68 20.03
N VAL A 106 3.35 -42.97 18.76
CA VAL A 106 1.96 -43.06 18.29
C VAL A 106 1.21 -44.21 18.98
N ASP A 107 1.86 -45.36 19.18
CA ASP A 107 1.32 -46.47 19.97
C ASP A 107 1.02 -46.03 21.41
N ALA A 108 1.95 -45.34 22.06
CA ALA A 108 1.76 -44.81 23.41
C ALA A 108 0.59 -43.81 23.50
N LEU A 109 0.47 -42.88 22.54
CA LEU A 109 -0.66 -41.94 22.45
C LEU A 109 -2.00 -42.66 22.25
N SER A 110 -2.01 -43.77 21.51
CA SER A 110 -3.23 -44.55 21.25
C SER A 110 -3.81 -45.25 22.50
N ARG A 111 -3.00 -45.41 23.57
CA ARG A 111 -3.43 -46.02 24.84
C ARG A 111 -4.44 -45.15 25.61
N SER A 112 -4.57 -43.87 25.25
CA SER A 112 -5.56 -42.95 25.82
C SER A 112 -6.45 -42.38 24.72
N ALA A 113 -7.77 -42.56 24.85
CA ALA A 113 -8.73 -42.02 23.89
C ALA A 113 -8.66 -40.49 23.75
N GLN A 114 -8.34 -39.78 24.83
CA GLN A 114 -8.17 -38.32 24.79
C GLN A 114 -6.94 -37.93 23.96
N LEU A 115 -5.78 -38.55 24.24
CA LEU A 115 -4.53 -38.25 23.53
C LEU A 115 -4.61 -38.66 22.05
N TRP A 116 -5.24 -39.80 21.77
CA TRP A 116 -5.51 -40.24 20.41
C TRP A 116 -6.40 -39.27 19.63
N SER A 117 -7.41 -38.71 20.29
CA SER A 117 -8.30 -37.71 19.69
C SER A 117 -7.54 -36.44 19.32
N SER A 118 -6.70 -35.92 20.22
CA SER A 118 -5.86 -34.75 19.96
C SER A 118 -4.87 -35.02 18.82
N TYR A 119 -4.14 -36.15 18.86
CA TYR A 119 -3.20 -36.54 17.80
C TYR A 119 -3.87 -36.68 16.43
N SER A 120 -4.97 -37.42 16.35
CA SER A 120 -5.69 -37.63 15.08
C SER A 120 -6.37 -36.37 14.57
N GLY A 121 -6.70 -35.42 15.45
CA GLY A 121 -7.08 -34.06 15.10
C GLY A 121 -5.93 -33.34 14.38
N TYR A 122 -4.79 -33.17 15.05
CA TYR A 122 -3.65 -32.45 14.48
C TYR A 122 -3.09 -33.10 13.21
N LEU A 123 -3.11 -34.43 13.09
CA LEU A 123 -2.66 -35.12 11.88
C LEU A 123 -3.47 -34.73 10.63
N ARG A 124 -4.76 -34.45 10.81
CA ARG A 124 -5.66 -33.95 9.76
C ARG A 124 -5.52 -32.45 9.53
N GLU A 125 -5.23 -31.69 10.59
CA GLU A 125 -5.16 -30.23 10.55
C GLU A 125 -3.81 -29.69 10.06
N ILE A 126 -2.69 -30.41 10.23
CA ILE A 126 -1.35 -29.92 9.84
C ILE A 126 -1.23 -29.54 8.37
N PRO A 127 -1.74 -30.32 7.40
CA PRO A 127 -1.75 -29.89 6.00
C PRO A 127 -2.56 -28.60 5.79
N LEU A 128 -3.67 -28.44 6.51
CA LEU A 128 -4.49 -27.23 6.44
C LEU A 128 -3.77 -26.03 7.08
N LEU A 129 -3.06 -26.25 8.19
CA LEU A 129 -2.23 -25.26 8.86
C LEU A 129 -1.09 -24.80 7.92
N ASN A 130 -0.44 -25.72 7.22
CA ASN A 130 0.57 -25.42 6.21
C ASN A 130 0.05 -24.46 5.14
N VAL A 131 -1.01 -24.85 4.44
CA VAL A 131 -1.65 -24.03 3.40
C VAL A 131 -2.09 -22.66 3.94
N THR A 132 -2.55 -22.62 5.18
CA THR A 132 -2.97 -21.39 5.84
C THR A 132 -1.78 -20.47 6.10
N LEU A 133 -0.65 -20.99 6.60
CA LEU A 133 0.56 -20.22 6.86
C LEU A 133 1.19 -19.67 5.57
N GLU A 134 1.21 -20.44 4.49
CA GLU A 134 1.70 -19.97 3.18
C GLU A 134 0.84 -18.83 2.63
N LYS A 135 -0.48 -19.02 2.65
CA LYS A 135 -1.43 -17.97 2.25
C LYS A 135 -1.22 -16.71 3.09
N MET A 136 -1.00 -16.84 4.39
CA MET A 136 -0.76 -15.71 5.29
C MET A 136 0.52 -14.95 4.95
N ASP A 137 1.60 -15.63 4.57
CA ASP A 137 2.83 -14.96 4.14
C ASP A 137 2.64 -14.20 2.84
N PHE A 138 1.90 -14.77 1.89
CA PHE A 138 1.52 -14.08 0.66
C PHE A 138 0.65 -12.85 0.95
N ILE A 139 -0.30 -12.95 1.87
CA ILE A 139 -1.16 -11.82 2.27
C ILE A 139 -0.33 -10.70 2.89
N ARG A 140 0.60 -11.02 3.79
CA ARG A 140 1.50 -10.02 4.40
C ARG A 140 2.36 -9.34 3.35
N PHE A 141 2.86 -10.10 2.38
CA PHE A 141 3.59 -9.57 1.24
C PHE A 141 2.74 -8.58 0.43
N LEU A 142 1.51 -8.94 0.07
CA LEU A 142 0.59 -8.06 -0.66
C LEU A 142 0.24 -6.79 0.11
N GLN A 143 0.03 -6.90 1.42
CA GLN A 143 -0.22 -5.74 2.29
C GLN A 143 0.98 -4.80 2.34
N GLY A 144 2.21 -5.33 2.40
CA GLY A 144 3.44 -4.56 2.32
C GLY A 144 3.56 -3.78 1.01
N HIS A 145 3.28 -4.44 -0.11
CA HIS A 145 3.26 -3.80 -1.43
C HIS A 145 2.21 -2.69 -1.54
N ARG A 146 0.97 -2.94 -1.09
CA ARG A 146 -0.08 -1.91 -1.10
C ARG A 146 0.31 -0.65 -0.32
N LYS A 147 0.97 -0.80 0.84
CA LYS A 147 1.47 0.35 1.62
C LYS A 147 2.48 1.16 0.82
N LEU A 148 3.46 0.51 0.22
CA LEU A 148 4.49 1.17 -0.59
C LEU A 148 3.90 1.90 -1.80
N ASP A 149 2.92 1.28 -2.47
CA ASP A 149 2.25 1.90 -3.62
C ASP A 149 1.42 3.12 -3.19
N THR A 150 0.73 3.03 -2.06
CA THR A 150 -0.01 4.17 -1.50
C THR A 150 0.91 5.35 -1.17
N GLU A 151 2.04 5.09 -0.53
CA GLU A 151 3.05 6.12 -0.23
C GLU A 151 3.61 6.75 -1.52
N ARG A 152 3.89 5.94 -2.53
CA ARG A 152 4.35 6.42 -3.83
C ARG A 152 3.31 7.28 -4.52
N GLN A 153 2.05 6.87 -4.48
CA GLN A 153 0.94 7.59 -5.08
C GLN A 153 0.71 8.94 -4.40
N LEU A 154 0.79 9.00 -3.05
CA LEU A 154 0.71 10.25 -2.29
C LEU A 154 1.86 11.20 -2.61
N ARG A 155 3.09 10.68 -2.73
CA ARG A 155 4.25 11.51 -3.14
C ARG A 155 4.09 12.05 -4.56
N TRP A 156 3.65 11.20 -5.49
CA TRP A 156 3.41 11.60 -6.87
C TRP A 156 2.34 12.69 -6.96
N SER A 157 1.21 12.53 -6.26
CA SER A 157 0.15 13.55 -6.25
C SER A 157 0.62 14.87 -5.65
N ALA A 158 1.42 14.84 -4.58
CA ALA A 158 1.98 16.05 -4.00
C ALA A 158 2.93 16.78 -4.96
N GLN A 159 3.76 16.03 -5.69
CA GLN A 159 4.65 16.59 -6.70
C GLN A 159 3.86 17.18 -7.87
N GLN A 160 2.82 16.50 -8.34
CA GLN A 160 1.97 16.98 -9.42
C GLN A 160 1.25 18.28 -9.02
N GLN A 161 0.72 18.36 -7.80
CA GLN A 161 0.09 19.57 -7.29
C GLN A 161 1.08 20.74 -7.17
N GLY A 162 2.34 20.46 -6.79
CA GLY A 162 3.41 21.45 -6.79
C GLY A 162 3.72 22.00 -8.19
N LEU A 163 3.74 21.12 -9.20
CA LEU A 163 3.96 21.52 -10.59
C LEU A 163 2.80 22.35 -11.14
N GLU A 164 1.56 21.96 -10.83
CA GLU A 164 0.35 22.71 -11.22
C GLU A 164 0.32 24.11 -10.60
N ASN A 165 0.76 24.25 -9.35
CA ASN A 165 0.89 25.56 -8.71
C ASN A 165 1.95 26.43 -9.40
N LEU A 166 3.13 25.88 -9.72
CA LEU A 166 4.17 26.62 -10.45
C LEU A 166 3.68 27.10 -11.82
N VAL A 167 2.96 26.26 -12.56
CA VAL A 167 2.37 26.65 -13.86
C VAL A 167 1.37 27.79 -13.69
N ARG A 168 0.51 27.73 -12.66
CA ARG A 168 -0.45 28.79 -12.35
C ARG A 168 0.24 30.11 -11.97
N ASP A 169 1.31 30.04 -11.18
CA ASP A 169 2.11 31.22 -10.81
C ASP A 169 2.77 31.85 -12.04
N LEU A 170 3.30 31.02 -12.95
CA LEU A 170 3.91 31.48 -14.19
C LEU A 170 2.89 32.18 -15.10
N ASP A 171 1.67 31.64 -15.20
CA ASP A 171 0.58 32.26 -15.96
C ASP A 171 0.14 33.60 -15.36
N THR A 172 0.07 33.66 -14.02
CA THR A 172 -0.24 34.89 -13.28
C THR A 172 0.83 35.97 -13.49
N LEU A 173 2.11 35.59 -13.45
CA LEU A 173 3.23 36.49 -13.74
C LEU A 173 3.19 36.97 -15.20
N THR A 174 2.98 36.05 -16.14
CA THR A 174 2.93 36.36 -17.57
C THR A 174 1.79 37.31 -17.91
N SER A 175 0.61 37.09 -17.34
CA SER A 175 -0.54 37.98 -17.52
C SER A 175 -0.28 39.37 -16.92
N SER A 176 0.30 39.44 -15.73
CA SER A 176 0.69 40.70 -15.09
C SER A 176 1.72 41.47 -15.92
N LEU A 177 2.73 40.77 -16.46
CA LEU A 177 3.76 41.36 -17.32
C LEU A 177 3.15 41.88 -18.64
N ARG A 178 2.23 41.12 -19.23
CA ARG A 178 1.51 41.53 -20.45
C ARG A 178 0.70 42.81 -20.21
N VAL A 179 0.00 42.92 -19.08
CA VAL A 179 -0.77 44.12 -18.73
C VAL A 179 0.16 45.31 -18.53
N ALA A 180 1.25 45.17 -17.76
CA ALA A 180 2.20 46.24 -17.50
C ALA A 180 2.85 46.79 -18.78
N ILE A 181 3.29 45.90 -19.69
CA ILE A 181 3.84 46.32 -20.99
C ILE A 181 2.79 47.07 -21.80
N HIS A 182 1.55 46.57 -21.83
CA HIS A 182 0.48 47.19 -22.61
C HIS A 182 0.10 48.57 -22.06
N THR A 183 0.09 48.76 -20.74
CA THR A 183 -0.17 50.08 -20.14
C THR A 183 0.95 51.06 -20.41
N ASP A 184 2.22 50.66 -20.22
CA ASP A 184 3.37 51.54 -20.44
C ASP A 184 3.50 51.98 -21.90
N LEU A 185 3.29 51.06 -22.86
CA LEU A 185 3.30 51.40 -24.27
C LEU A 185 2.17 52.36 -24.64
N SER A 186 0.97 52.12 -24.10
CA SER A 186 -0.20 52.97 -24.34
C SER A 186 0.02 54.38 -23.82
N ASP A 187 0.54 54.52 -22.59
CA ASP A 187 0.81 55.81 -21.98
C ASP A 187 1.94 56.56 -22.71
N GLY A 188 2.99 55.85 -23.13
CA GLY A 188 4.06 56.41 -23.95
C GLY A 188 3.56 56.94 -25.31
N VAL A 189 2.75 56.15 -26.03
CA VAL A 189 2.14 56.60 -27.30
C VAL A 189 1.28 57.83 -27.07
N ARG A 190 0.44 57.81 -26.04
CA ARG A 190 -0.48 58.91 -25.71
C ARG A 190 0.29 60.21 -25.43
N SER A 191 1.35 60.14 -24.61
CA SER A 191 2.23 61.27 -24.30
C SER A 191 2.85 61.89 -25.56
N VAL A 192 3.33 61.07 -26.51
CA VAL A 192 3.94 61.57 -27.75
C VAL A 192 2.89 62.23 -28.65
N THR A 193 1.70 61.63 -28.79
CA THR A 193 0.60 62.24 -29.54
C THR A 193 0.13 63.56 -28.93
N ASP A 194 0.07 63.66 -27.60
CA ASP A 194 -0.31 64.90 -26.91
C ASP A 194 0.73 66.00 -27.17
N GLU A 195 2.02 65.67 -27.10
CA GLU A 195 3.10 66.62 -27.41
C GLU A 195 3.05 67.08 -28.88
N MET A 196 2.87 66.16 -29.82
CA MET A 196 2.71 66.50 -31.25
C MET A 196 1.50 67.40 -31.49
N THR A 197 0.35 67.07 -30.86
CA THR A 197 -0.88 67.86 -30.98
C THR A 197 -0.69 69.26 -30.39
N GLN A 198 -0.02 69.37 -29.25
CA GLN A 198 0.28 70.66 -28.62
C GLN A 198 1.18 71.53 -29.50
N ARG A 199 2.25 70.96 -30.08
CA ARG A 199 3.13 71.68 -31.03
C ARG A 199 2.39 72.13 -32.30
N TYR A 200 1.53 71.27 -32.84
CA TYR A 200 0.73 71.62 -34.01
C TYR A 200 -0.21 72.78 -33.70
N ASN A 201 -0.92 72.71 -32.57
CA ASN A 201 -1.82 73.77 -32.13
C ASN A 201 -1.09 75.09 -31.86
N SER A 202 0.09 75.06 -31.22
CA SER A 202 0.86 76.29 -30.98
C SER A 202 1.32 76.95 -32.29
N ASN A 203 1.77 76.14 -33.25
CA ASN A 203 2.17 76.65 -34.56
C ASN A 203 0.98 77.21 -35.34
N ALA A 204 -0.16 76.53 -35.33
CA ALA A 204 -1.38 77.01 -35.98
C ALA A 204 -1.87 78.32 -35.37
N VAL A 205 -1.85 78.46 -34.04
CA VAL A 205 -2.20 79.71 -33.35
C VAL A 205 -1.26 80.84 -33.73
N SER A 206 0.06 80.59 -33.78
CA SER A 206 1.05 81.58 -34.22
C SER A 206 0.81 82.04 -35.65
N GLN A 207 0.59 81.11 -36.57
CA GLN A 207 0.32 81.45 -37.98
C GLN A 207 -0.98 82.25 -38.12
N LEU A 208 -2.03 81.89 -37.38
CA LEU A 208 -3.28 82.63 -37.36
C LEU A 208 -3.12 84.04 -36.78
N SER A 209 -2.29 84.24 -35.76
CA SER A 209 -1.99 85.58 -35.27
C SER A 209 -1.25 86.42 -36.30
N ASP A 210 -0.28 85.84 -37.02
CA ASP A 210 0.47 86.55 -38.06
C ASP A 210 -0.43 86.96 -39.22
N ILE A 211 -1.32 86.07 -39.67
CA ILE A 211 -2.31 86.36 -40.72
C ILE A 211 -3.25 87.50 -40.29
N ARG A 212 -3.73 87.49 -39.05
CA ARG A 212 -4.60 88.55 -38.52
C ARG A 212 -3.88 89.90 -38.47
N LEU A 213 -2.61 89.90 -38.08
CA LEU A 213 -1.78 91.10 -38.04
C LEU A 213 -1.61 91.69 -39.44
N HIS A 214 -1.34 90.83 -40.42
CA HIS A 214 -1.21 91.23 -41.81
C HIS A 214 -2.53 91.74 -42.42
N GLN A 215 -3.66 91.11 -42.10
CA GLN A 215 -4.99 91.63 -42.45
C GLN A 215 -5.25 93.02 -41.86
N ALA A 216 -4.87 93.26 -40.61
CA ALA A 216 -5.03 94.55 -39.96
C ALA A 216 -4.17 95.65 -40.60
N GLU A 217 -2.96 95.31 -41.08
CA GLU A 217 -2.12 96.24 -41.84
C GLU A 217 -2.73 96.60 -43.21
N LEU A 218 -3.30 95.62 -43.92
CA LEU A 218 -3.95 95.84 -45.21
C LEU A 218 -5.16 96.77 -45.11
N LEU A 219 -5.93 96.70 -44.02
CA LEU A 219 -7.12 97.55 -43.79
C LEU A 219 -6.80 99.00 -43.38
N ARG A 220 -5.53 99.34 -43.10
CA ARG A 220 -5.09 100.71 -42.76
C ARG A 220 -4.63 101.54 -43.96
N LYS A 221 -4.49 100.92 -45.14
CA LYS A 221 -4.15 101.60 -46.41
C LYS A 221 -5.40 101.91 -47.19
#